data_AF-K9X1L7-F1
#
_entry.id   AF-K9X1L7-F1
#
_cell.length_a   1.000
_cell.length_b   1.000
_cell.length_c   1.000
_cell.angle_alpha   90.00
_cell.angle_beta   90.00
_cell.angle_gamma   90.00
#
_symmetry.space_group_name_H-M   'P 1'
#
loop_
_entity.id
_entity.type
_entity.pdbx_description
1 polymer ?
#
loop_
_entity_poly.entity_id
_entity_poly.type
_entity_poly.pdbx_seq_one_letter_code
_entity_poly.pdbx_strand_id
1 'polypeptide(L)' 'MTAQRKKQRTQLNLDLSPELYETLNNLAQQINGDNADVLLKAIALMELAVEAKQNGKHIWIADENQKLEAEVVGI' A
#
# COMPACT_ATOMS: atom_id res chain seq x y z
N MET A 1 11.90 19.05 -30.15
CA MET A 1 11.11 17.80 -30.13
C MET A 1 11.61 17.02 -28.92
N THR A 2 10.91 16.89 -27.80
CA THR A 2 9.66 16.16 -27.56
C THR A 2 9.00 16.73 -26.29
N ALA A 3 7.88 17.43 -26.41
CA ALA A 3 6.55 16.90 -26.12
C ALA A 3 6.46 16.19 -24.75
N GLN A 4 5.98 16.95 -23.76
CA GLN A 4 5.14 16.53 -22.64
C GLN A 4 5.07 15.02 -22.38
N ARG A 5 5.77 14.53 -21.34
CA ARG A 5 5.28 13.36 -20.57
C ARG A 5 4.00 13.79 -19.85
N LYS A 6 2.89 13.93 -20.59
CA LYS A 6 1.55 13.88 -20.01
C LYS A 6 1.52 12.61 -19.17
N LYS A 7 1.08 12.69 -17.91
CA LYS A 7 0.91 11.55 -16.98
C LYS A 7 0.30 10.37 -17.72
N GLN A 8 1.14 9.48 -18.25
CA GLN A 8 0.68 8.35 -19.03
C GLN A 8 0.26 7.32 -18.00
N ARG A 9 -1.06 7.21 -17.79
CA ARG A 9 -1.65 6.24 -16.89
C ARG A 9 -1.67 4.89 -17.60
N THR A 10 -1.10 3.88 -16.98
CA THR A 10 -1.19 2.50 -17.44
C THR A 10 -2.39 1.84 -16.76
N GLN A 11 -3.21 1.15 -17.55
CA GLN A 11 -4.30 0.33 -17.00
C GLN A 11 -3.73 -0.99 -16.49
N LEU A 12 -4.14 -1.38 -15.29
CA LEU A 12 -3.82 -2.66 -14.68
C LEU A 12 -5.11 -3.47 -14.56
N ASN A 13 -5.11 -4.70 -15.09
CA ASN A 13 -6.19 -5.66 -14.89
C ASN A 13 -5.68 -6.75 -13.94
N LEU A 14 -6.47 -7.08 -12.92
CA LEU A 14 -6.11 -8.01 -11.87
C LEU A 14 -7.19 -9.07 -11.73
N ASP A 15 -6.78 -10.34 -11.70
CA ASP A 15 -7.64 -11.44 -11.29
C ASP A 15 -7.49 -11.63 -9.78
N LEU A 16 -8.58 -11.42 -9.04
CA LEU A 16 -8.61 -11.48 -7.58
C LEU A 16 -9.56 -12.59 -7.13
N SER A 17 -9.22 -13.28 -6.03
CA SER A 17 -10.19 -14.14 -5.38
C SER A 17 -11.35 -13.30 -4.81
N PRO A 18 -12.55 -13.89 -4.62
CA PRO A 18 -13.67 -13.17 -4.02
C PRO A 18 -13.32 -12.55 -2.66
N GLU A 19 -12.60 -13.28 -1.81
CA GLU A 19 -12.22 -12.86 -0.46
C GLU A 19 -11.26 -11.66 -0.48
N LEU A 20 -10.31 -11.66 -1.42
CA LEU A 20 -9.37 -10.56 -1.60
C LEU A 20 -10.09 -9.33 -2.18
N TYR A 21 -11.04 -9.52 -3.09
CA TYR A 21 -11.85 -8.43 -3.64
C TYR A 21 -12.74 -7.79 -2.57
N GLU A 22 -13.34 -8.57 -1.68
CA GLU A 22 -14.09 -8.06 -0.53
C GLU A 22 -13.18 -7.26 0.43
N THR A 23 -11.99 -7.78 0.71
CA THR A 23 -10.99 -7.08 1.54
C THR A 23 -10.63 -5.72 0.94
N LEU A 24 -10.40 -5.68 -0.39
CA LEU A 24 -10.11 -4.45 -1.12
C LEU A 24 -11.24 -3.43 -1.03
N ASN A 25 -12.50 -3.86 -1.23
CA ASN A 25 -13.67 -2.99 -1.14
C ASN A 25 -13.87 -2.44 0.28
N ASN A 26 -13.68 -3.27 1.30
CA ASN A 26 -13.80 -2.85 2.70
C ASN A 26 -12.75 -1.78 3.06
N LEU A 27 -11.50 -1.96 2.60
CA LEU A 27 -10.45 -0.96 2.78
C LEU A 27 -10.79 0.36 2.07
N ALA A 28 -11.31 0.29 0.84
CA ALA A 28 -11.71 1.47 0.08
C ALA A 28 -12.78 2.28 0.82
N GLN A 29 -13.78 1.61 1.40
CA GLN A 29 -14.81 2.24 2.22
C GLN A 29 -14.23 2.91 3.47
N GLN A 30 -13.33 2.24 4.20
CA GLN A 30 -12.72 2.78 5.42
C GLN A 30 -11.92 4.06 5.16
N ILE A 31 -11.27 4.17 4.00
CA ILE A 31 -10.47 5.35 3.63
C ILE A 31 -11.28 6.40 2.85
N ASN A 32 -12.59 6.22 2.68
CA ASN A 32 -13.46 7.03 1.82
C ASN A 32 -12.87 7.26 0.41
N GLY A 33 -12.33 6.19 -0.19
CA GLY A 33 -11.69 6.22 -1.51
C GLY A 33 -12.18 5.09 -2.41
N ASP A 34 -11.46 4.85 -3.50
CA ASP A 34 -11.72 3.72 -4.40
C ASP A 34 -10.67 2.61 -4.32
N ASN A 35 -10.89 1.51 -5.04
CA ASN A 35 -9.97 0.37 -5.06
C ASN A 35 -8.58 0.75 -5.62
N ALA A 36 -8.49 1.72 -6.52
CA ALA A 36 -7.22 2.19 -7.05
C ALA A 36 -6.45 2.98 -5.98
N ASP A 37 -7.13 3.80 -5.18
CA ASP A 37 -6.53 4.52 -4.05
C ASP A 37 -5.93 3.54 -3.03
N VAL A 38 -6.64 2.45 -2.72
CA VAL A 38 -6.13 1.39 -1.83
C VAL A 38 -4.87 0.75 -2.41
N LEU A 39 -4.91 0.32 -3.68
CA LEU A 39 -3.79 -0.35 -4.34
C LEU A 39 -2.55 0.54 -4.42
N LEU A 40 -2.71 1.82 -4.76
CA LEU A 40 -1.60 2.78 -4.82
C LEU A 40 -0.98 3.01 -3.44
N LYS A 41 -1.80 3.16 -2.39
CA LYS A 41 -1.32 3.31 -1.01
C LYS A 41 -0.63 2.03 -0.51
N ALA A 42 -1.16 0.85 -0.85
CA ALA A 42 -0.56 -0.43 -0.50
C ALA A 42 0.83 -0.60 -1.14
N ILE A 43 1.00 -0.18 -2.41
CA ILE A 43 2.31 -0.19 -3.07
C ILE A 43 3.29 0.75 -2.36
N ALA A 44 2.88 1.96 -2.00
CA ALA A 44 3.74 2.90 -1.27
C ALA A 44 4.18 2.34 0.10
N LEU A 45 3.28 1.65 0.81
CA LEU A 45 3.63 0.96 2.06
C LEU A 45 4.61 -0.19 1.83
N MET A 46 4.44 -0.94 0.73
CA MET A 46 5.37 -2.02 0.35
C MET A 46 6.77 -1.46 0.02
N GLU A 47 6.86 -0.34 -0.70
CA GLU A 47 8.13 0.33 -1.01
C GLU A 47 8.88 0.70 0.28
N LEU A 48 8.18 1.33 1.24
CA LEU A 48 8.75 1.68 2.55
C LEU A 48 9.24 0.42 3.28
N ALA A 49 8.46 -0.67 3.24
CA ALA A 49 8.82 -1.89 3.94
C ALA A 49 10.07 -2.56 3.35
N VAL A 50 10.16 -2.61 2.02
CA VAL A 50 11.33 -3.12 1.30
C VAL A 50 12.56 -2.27 1.59
N GLU A 51 12.44 -0.94 1.54
CA GLU A 51 13.55 -0.02 1.85
C GLU A 51 14.04 -0.19 3.30
N ALA A 52 13.12 -0.28 4.27
CA ALA A 52 13.47 -0.50 5.66
C ALA A 52 14.28 -1.80 5.83
N LYS A 53 13.80 -2.89 5.25
CA LYS A 53 14.46 -4.20 5.30
C LYS A 53 15.84 -4.19 4.66
N GLN A 54 15.99 -3.56 3.49
CA GLN A 54 17.29 -3.43 2.80
C GLN A 54 18.31 -2.65 3.63
N ASN A 55 17.85 -1.69 4.44
CA ASN A 55 18.70 -0.90 5.34
C ASN A 55 18.85 -1.51 6.74
N GLY A 56 18.41 -2.75 6.96
CA GLY A 56 18.48 -3.42 8.27
C GLY A 56 17.61 -2.78 9.35
N LYS A 57 16.56 -2.05 8.95
CA LYS A 57 15.60 -1.40 9.86
C LYS A 57 14.37 -2.28 10.06
N HIS A 58 13.77 -2.15 11.24
CA HIS A 58 12.53 -2.82 11.62
C HIS A 58 11.34 -1.86 11.47
N ILE A 59 10.17 -2.41 11.16
CA ILE A 59 8.90 -1.68 11.06
C ILE A 59 8.05 -2.03 12.28
N TRP A 60 7.50 -1.01 12.92
CA TRP A 60 6.70 -1.18 14.13
C TRP A 60 5.36 -0.48 14.00
N ILE A 61 4.34 -1.06 14.62
CA ILE A 61 3.06 -0.42 14.91
C ILE A 61 3.18 0.18 16.30
N ALA A 62 2.85 1.47 16.43
CA ALA A 62 2.84 2.19 17.69
C ALA A 62 1.42 2.62 18.06
N ASP A 63 1.13 2.63 19.36
CA ASP A 63 -0.14 3.13 19.88
C ASP A 63 -0.21 4.67 19.86
N GLU A 64 -1.33 5.23 20.32
CA GLU A 64 -1.55 6.68 20.40
C GLU A 64 -0.52 7.40 21.30
N ASN A 65 0.14 6.67 22.21
CA ASN A 65 1.17 7.18 23.11
C ASN A 65 2.60 6.96 22.56
N GLN A 66 2.73 6.56 21.28
CA GLN A 66 3.99 6.24 20.61
C GLN A 66 4.74 5.04 21.23
N LYS A 67 4.04 4.21 22.00
CA LYS A 67 4.61 2.97 22.52
C LYS A 67 4.55 1.90 21.44
N LEU A 68 5.67 1.22 21.21
CA LEU A 68 5.74 0.11 20.27
C LEU A 68 4.85 -1.04 20.76
N GLU A 69 3.85 -1.38 19.97
CA GLU A 69 2.86 -2.42 20.29
C GLU A 69 3.23 -3.74 19.62
N ALA A 70 3.60 -3.71 18.34
CA ALA A 70 3.93 -4.90 17.58
C ALA A 70 5.00 -4.62 16.51
N GLU A 71 5.87 -5.61 16.28
CA GLU A 71 6.78 -5.62 15.14
C GLU A 71 6.11 -6.25 13.93
N VAL A 72 6.27 -5.64 12.77
CA VAL A 72 5.81 -6.22 11.52
C VAL A 72 6.90 -7.12 10.95
N VAL A 73 6.69 -8.44 11.03
CA VAL A 73 7.60 -9.47 10.52
C VAL A 73 7.01 -10.17 9.30
N GLY A 74 7.87 -10.50 8.32
CA GLY A 74 7.48 -11.34 7.18
C GLY A 74 6.82 -10.63 5.99
N ILE A 75 7.00 -9.32 5.85
CA ILE A 75 6.76 -8.61 4.57
C ILE A 75 7.92 -8.87 3.60
#